data_AF-A0A1G6IPY5-F1
#
_entry.id   AF-A0A1G6IPY5-F1
#
_cell.length_a   1.000
_cell.length_b   1.000
_cell.length_c   1.000
_cell.angle_alpha   90.00
_cell.angle_beta   90.00
_cell.angle_gamma   90.00
#
_symmetry.space_group_name_H-M   'P 1'
#
loop_
_entity.id
_entity.type
_entity.pdbx_description
1 polymer ?
#
loop_
_entity_poly.entity_id
_entity_poly.type
_entity_poly.pdbx_seq_one_letter_code
_entity_poly.pdbx_strand_id
1 'polypeptide(L)'
;MIRPLSQTLTELIIIAESMVTRARYASAAPIGQFNVLAAEVWAAHQRPAADGERATYGAVHIVNAIEAFHATGAEAGSPWQMEIGSGLPMLRADAFRAFSQEKAAQQETKR
;
A
#
# COMPACT_ATOMS: atom_id res chain seq x y z
N MET A 1 -14.22 -12.79 -6.54
CA MET A 1 -13.89 -12.85 -5.11
C MET A 1 -13.02 -11.63 -4.83
N ILE A 2 -13.39 -10.76 -3.88
CA ILE A 2 -12.53 -9.62 -3.51
C ILE A 2 -11.33 -10.21 -2.77
N ARG A 3 -10.11 -9.92 -3.22
CA ARG A 3 -8.90 -10.42 -2.55
C ARG A 3 -8.72 -9.79 -1.16
N PRO A 4 -8.03 -10.46 -0.21
CA PRO A 4 -7.74 -9.91 1.10
C PRO A 4 -6.97 -8.58 0.99
N LEU A 5 -7.30 -7.61 1.86
CA LEU A 5 -6.58 -6.34 1.92
C LEU A 5 -5.12 -6.57 2.32
N SER A 6 -4.84 -7.50 3.23
CA SER A 6 -3.45 -7.84 3.59
C SER A 6 -2.60 -8.26 2.39
N GLN A 7 -3.21 -8.93 1.40
CA GLN A 7 -2.55 -9.29 0.15
C GLN A 7 -2.28 -8.06 -0.71
N THR A 8 -3.29 -7.18 -0.89
CA THR A 8 -3.14 -5.89 -1.59
C THR A 8 -1.99 -5.07 -1.01
N LEU A 9 -1.92 -4.97 0.32
CA LEU A 9 -0.89 -4.20 1.01
C LEU A 9 0.50 -4.85 0.90
N THR A 10 0.58 -6.17 0.92
CA THR A 10 1.85 -6.90 0.70
C THR A 10 2.41 -6.65 -0.69
N GLU A 11 1.57 -6.65 -1.71
CA GLU A 11 1.99 -6.32 -3.08
C GLU A 11 2.40 -4.85 -3.21
N LEU A 12 1.72 -3.93 -2.51
CA LEU A 12 2.10 -2.53 -2.49
C LEU A 12 3.45 -2.30 -1.80
N ILE A 13 3.76 -3.07 -0.75
CA ILE A 13 5.09 -3.06 -0.10
C ILE A 13 6.18 -3.42 -1.10
N ILE A 14 5.99 -4.47 -1.90
CA ILE A 14 6.97 -4.91 -2.90
C ILE A 14 7.23 -3.81 -3.94
N ILE A 15 6.17 -3.16 -4.43
CA ILE A 15 6.29 -2.01 -5.35
C ILE A 15 7.05 -0.88 -4.67
N ALA A 16 6.64 -0.44 -3.48
CA ALA A 16 7.28 0.66 -2.77
C ALA A 16 8.77 0.37 -2.47
N GLU A 17 9.10 -0.86 -2.05
CA GLU A 17 10.48 -1.30 -1.87
C GLU A 17 11.29 -1.22 -3.17
N SER A 18 10.74 -1.69 -4.29
CA SER A 18 11.41 -1.60 -5.60
C SER A 18 11.74 -0.16 -6.03
N MET A 19 10.92 0.81 -5.61
CA MET A 19 11.10 2.22 -5.98
C MET A 19 12.19 2.93 -5.17
N VAL A 20 12.50 2.41 -3.98
CA VAL A 20 13.53 2.98 -3.08
C VAL A 20 14.83 2.17 -3.09
N THR A 21 14.79 0.93 -3.58
CA THR A 21 15.96 0.06 -3.60
C THR A 21 16.79 0.35 -4.86
N ARG A 22 17.81 1.21 -4.69
CA ARG A 22 18.87 1.64 -5.65
C ARG A 22 18.45 2.75 -6.63
N ALA A 23 18.82 4.00 -6.30
CA ALA A 23 18.58 5.21 -7.10
C ALA A 23 18.96 5.14 -8.60
N ARG A 24 19.93 4.29 -8.98
CA ARG A 24 20.37 4.05 -10.37
C ARG A 24 19.48 3.08 -11.17
N TYR A 25 18.67 2.28 -10.49
CA TYR A 25 17.87 1.20 -11.06
C TYR A 25 16.40 1.28 -10.64
N ALA A 26 15.97 2.41 -10.08
CA ALA A 26 14.56 2.67 -9.81
C ALA A 26 13.82 2.61 -11.15
N SER A 27 13.33 1.41 -11.48
CA SER A 27 12.38 1.25 -12.54
C SER A 27 11.15 2.02 -12.12
N ALA A 28 10.51 2.70 -13.08
CA ALA A 28 9.13 3.11 -12.88
C ALA A 28 8.36 1.90 -12.34
N ALA A 29 7.50 2.12 -11.34
CA ALA A 29 6.60 1.08 -10.86
C ALA A 29 5.89 0.46 -12.07
N PRO A 30 5.54 -0.83 -12.06
CA PRO A 30 4.67 -1.38 -13.09
C PRO A 30 3.30 -0.70 -12.98
N ILE A 31 3.13 0.43 -13.70
CA ILE A 31 2.02 1.39 -13.54
C ILE A 31 0.66 0.67 -13.62
N GLY A 32 0.54 -0.32 -14.51
CA GLY A 32 -0.68 -1.13 -14.62
C GLY A 32 -1.02 -1.88 -13.33
N GLN A 33 -0.04 -2.55 -12.72
CA GLN A 33 -0.25 -3.25 -11.44
C GLN A 33 -0.52 -2.25 -10.31
N PHE A 34 0.26 -1.17 -10.24
CA PHE A 34 0.08 -0.11 -9.25
C PHE A 34 -1.34 0.47 -9.26
N ASN A 35 -1.88 0.80 -10.44
CA ASN A 35 -3.23 1.37 -10.56
C ASN A 35 -4.32 0.45 -10.00
N VAL A 36 -4.16 -0.87 -10.17
CA VAL A 36 -5.07 -1.87 -9.57
C VAL A 36 -4.95 -1.85 -8.04
N LEU A 37 -3.73 -1.86 -7.50
CA LEU A 37 -3.51 -1.79 -6.05
C LEU A 37 -4.10 -0.49 -5.46
N ALA A 38 -3.87 0.65 -6.12
CA ALA A 38 -4.35 1.95 -5.68
C ALA A 38 -5.88 2.00 -5.60
N ALA A 39 -6.57 1.52 -6.65
CA ALA A 39 -8.03 1.46 -6.68
C ALA A 39 -8.60 0.61 -5.52
N GLU A 40 -7.95 -0.50 -5.21
CA GLU A 40 -8.37 -1.36 -4.10
C GLU A 40 -8.08 -0.77 -2.72
N VAL A 41 -6.94 -0.08 -2.55
CA VAL A 41 -6.64 0.66 -1.33
C VAL A 41 -7.70 1.72 -1.09
N TRP A 42 -8.10 2.46 -2.14
CA TRP A 42 -9.15 3.46 -2.04
C TRP A 42 -10.52 2.86 -1.72
N ALA A 43 -10.89 1.77 -2.40
CA ALA A 43 -12.12 1.04 -2.08
C ALA A 43 -12.11 0.55 -0.63
N ALA A 44 -10.97 0.05 -0.12
CA ALA A 44 -10.84 -0.37 1.26
C ALA A 44 -10.90 0.82 2.24
N HIS A 45 -10.30 1.96 1.90
CA HIS A 45 -10.29 3.17 2.71
C HIS A 45 -11.68 3.80 2.83
N GLN A 46 -12.52 3.70 1.80
CA GLN A 46 -13.90 4.22 1.83
C GLN A 46 -14.86 3.33 2.63
N ARG A 47 -14.53 2.06 2.87
CA ARG A 47 -15.35 1.19 3.72
C ARG A 47 -15.31 1.65 5.19
N PRO A 48 -16.41 1.46 5.94
CA PRO A 48 -16.39 1.58 7.39
C PRO A 48 -15.31 0.68 7.99
N ALA A 49 -14.59 1.18 8.99
CA ALA A 49 -13.62 0.36 9.72
C ALA A 49 -14.39 -0.69 10.56
N ALA A 50 -14.11 -1.97 10.34
CA ALA A 50 -14.55 -3.01 11.26
C ALA A 50 -13.82 -2.77 12.61
N ASP A 51 -14.59 -2.67 13.68
CA ASP A 51 -14.09 -2.46 15.06
C ASP A 51 -13.28 -1.18 15.29
N GLY A 52 -13.48 -0.16 14.44
CA GLY A 52 -12.99 1.19 14.63
C GLY A 52 -11.52 1.44 14.25
N GLU A 53 -10.71 0.41 14.00
CA GLU A 53 -9.30 0.57 13.64
C GLU A 53 -9.05 0.39 12.14
N ARG A 54 -8.65 1.48 11.48
CA ARG A 54 -8.41 1.50 10.03
C ARG A 54 -7.01 0.97 9.69
N ALA A 55 -6.93 0.09 8.70
CA ALA A 55 -5.68 -0.52 8.21
C ALA A 55 -5.25 0.01 6.83
N THR A 56 -5.47 1.30 6.55
CA THR A 56 -5.20 1.88 5.22
C THR A 56 -4.55 3.28 5.23
N TYR A 57 -4.17 3.82 6.39
CA TYR A 57 -3.59 5.18 6.45
C TYR A 57 -2.21 5.25 5.79
N GLY A 58 -1.32 4.32 6.14
CA GLY A 58 -0.01 4.19 5.49
C GLY A 58 -0.16 3.81 4.02
N ALA A 59 -1.14 2.97 3.69
CA ALA A 59 -1.43 2.59 2.30
C ALA A 59 -1.83 3.79 1.43
N VAL A 60 -2.75 4.63 1.90
CA VAL A 60 -3.17 5.85 1.19
C VAL A 60 -2.00 6.83 1.03
N HIS A 61 -1.20 7.00 2.08
CA HIS A 61 -0.01 7.85 2.01
C HIS A 61 0.97 7.37 0.91
N ILE A 62 1.27 6.06 0.86
CA ILE A 62 2.16 5.49 -0.15
C ILE A 62 1.57 5.61 -1.56
N VAL A 63 0.26 5.36 -1.74
CA VAL A 63 -0.41 5.54 -3.04
C VAL A 63 -0.24 6.98 -3.54
N ASN A 64 -0.53 7.96 -2.69
CA ASN A 64 -0.37 9.38 -3.04
C ASN A 64 1.09 9.73 -3.38
N ALA A 65 2.05 9.20 -2.61
CA ALA A 65 3.47 9.46 -2.85
C ALA A 65 3.96 8.87 -4.18
N ILE A 66 3.49 7.67 -4.55
CA ILE A 66 3.82 7.02 -5.83
C ILE A 66 3.15 7.77 -7.00
N GLU A 67 1.88 8.17 -6.86
CA GLU A 67 1.20 8.98 -7.87
C GLU A 67 1.93 10.32 -8.09
N ALA A 68 2.32 10.99 -7.01
CA ALA A 68 3.06 12.24 -7.08
C ALA A 68 4.45 12.07 -7.70
N PHE A 69 5.18 11.00 -7.35
CA PHE A 69 6.45 10.65 -7.98
C PHE A 69 6.33 10.56 -9.51
N HIS A 70 5.30 9.88 -10.01
CA HIS A 70 5.05 9.77 -11.44
C HIS A 70 4.59 11.09 -12.06
N ALA A 71 3.72 11.84 -11.39
CA ALA A 71 3.22 13.12 -11.87
C ALA A 71 4.34 14.18 -12.02
N THR A 72 5.40 14.09 -11.22
CA THR A 72 6.56 15.00 -11.28
C THR A 72 7.72 14.47 -12.13
N GLY A 73 7.49 13.49 -13.01
CA GLY A 73 8.49 13.04 -13.97
C GLY A 73 9.35 11.84 -13.52
N ALA A 74 9.05 11.23 -12.37
CA ALA A 74 9.69 10.00 -11.89
C ALA A 74 11.23 10.09 -11.75
N GLU A 75 11.75 11.25 -11.36
CA GLU A 75 13.19 11.47 -11.20
C GLU A 75 13.74 10.75 -9.96
N ALA A 76 14.82 9.99 -10.17
CA ALA A 76 15.56 9.36 -9.08
C ALA A 76 16.15 10.41 -8.13
N GLY A 77 16.08 10.14 -6.83
CA GLY A 77 16.47 11.10 -5.79
C GLY A 77 15.43 12.18 -5.52
N SER A 78 14.26 12.14 -6.16
CA SER A 78 13.18 13.09 -5.83
C SER A 78 12.70 12.92 -4.39
N PRO A 79 12.17 14.00 -3.77
CA PRO A 79 11.58 13.93 -2.44
C PRO A 79 10.48 12.87 -2.31
N TRP A 80 9.75 12.56 -3.39
CA TRP A 80 8.73 11.52 -3.37
C TRP A 80 9.30 10.12 -3.16
N GLN A 81 10.53 9.81 -3.61
CA GLN A 81 11.18 8.54 -3.26
C GLN A 81 11.53 8.46 -1.78
N MET A 82 11.92 9.59 -1.17
CA MET A 82 12.13 9.68 0.28
C MET A 82 10.83 9.44 1.03
N GLU A 83 9.71 10.05 0.60
CA GLU A 83 8.38 9.85 1.20
C GLU A 83 7.90 8.40 1.05
N ILE A 84 8.09 7.78 -0.12
CA ILE A 84 7.78 6.35 -0.32
C ILE A 84 8.59 5.50 0.67
N GLY A 85 9.88 5.80 0.85
CA GLY A 85 10.75 5.07 1.77
C GLY A 85 10.39 5.27 3.24
N SER A 86 10.07 6.50 3.64
CA SER A 86 9.69 6.84 5.02
C SER A 86 8.31 6.30 5.41
N GLY A 87 7.40 6.13 4.44
CA GLY A 87 6.07 5.56 4.65
C GLY A 87 6.02 4.03 4.77
N LEU A 88 7.08 3.30 4.35
CA LEU A 88 7.12 1.83 4.38
C LEU A 88 6.79 1.21 5.76
N PRO A 89 7.32 1.71 6.89
CA PRO A 89 6.95 1.19 8.21
C PRO A 89 5.45 1.31 8.51
N MET A 90 4.80 2.41 8.11
CA MET A 90 3.36 2.59 8.29
C MET A 90 2.56 1.62 7.41
N LEU A 91 2.97 1.43 6.16
CA LEU A 91 2.35 0.46 5.26
C LEU A 91 2.47 -0.98 5.79
N ARG A 92 3.62 -1.36 6.38
CA ARG A 92 3.80 -2.67 7.01
C ARG A 92 2.90 -2.84 8.26
N ALA A 93 2.72 -1.79 9.05
CA ALA A 93 1.80 -1.81 10.19
C ALA A 93 0.34 -2.00 9.72
N ASP A 94 -0.06 -1.32 8.64
CA ASP A 94 -1.37 -1.51 8.01
C ASP A 94 -1.55 -2.95 7.50
N ALA A 95 -0.55 -3.53 6.84
CA ALA A 95 -0.60 -4.91 6.35
C ALA A 95 -0.79 -5.91 7.50
N PHE A 96 -0.04 -5.74 8.59
CA PHE A 96 -0.17 -6.58 9.79
C PHE A 96 -1.56 -6.46 10.45
N ARG A 97 -2.09 -5.23 10.54
CA ARG A 97 -3.42 -4.98 11.09
C ARG A 97 -4.50 -5.63 10.22
N ALA A 98 -4.44 -5.43 8.90
CA ALA A 98 -5.38 -6.03 7.95
C ALA A 98 -5.38 -7.57 8.07
N PHE A 99 -4.19 -8.18 8.11
CA PHE A 99 -4.06 -9.63 8.29
C PHE A 99 -4.69 -10.11 9.61
N SER A 100 -4.48 -9.38 10.70
CA SER A 100 -5.03 -9.73 12.01
C SER A 100 -6.57 -9.65 12.02
N GLN A 101 -7.14 -8.61 11.40
CA GLN A 101 -8.59 -8.42 11.26
C GLN A 101 -9.21 -9.53 10.39
N GLU A 102 -8.59 -9.85 9.26
CA GLU A 102 -9.04 -10.93 8.37
C GLU A 102 -9.00 -12.29 9.07
N LYS A 103 -7.95 -12.56 9.84
CA LYS A 103 -7.83 -13.78 10.64
C LYS A 103 -8.93 -13.86 11.71
N ALA A 104 -9.24 -12.76 12.39
CA ALA A 104 -10.32 -12.72 13.38
C ALA A 104 -11.69 -13.00 12.75
N ALA A 105 -12.02 -12.34 11.64
CA ALA A 105 -13.28 -12.55 10.92
C ALA A 105 -13.46 -14.01 10.43
N GLN A 106 -12.36 -14.65 10.00
CA GLN A 106 -12.39 -16.07 9.62
C GLN A 106 -12.66 -17.01 10.81
N GLN A 107 -12.24 -16.64 12.02
CA GLN A 107 -12.49 -17.45 13.22
C GLN A 107 -13.94 -17.31 13.71
N GLU A 108 -14.54 -16.12 13.58
CA GLU A 108 -15.96 -15.89 13.89
C GLU A 108 -16.88 -16.67 12.95
N THR A 109 -16.58 -16.69 11.66
CA THR A 109 -17.38 -17.42 10.65
C THR A 109 -17.37 -18.94 10.86
N LYS A 110 -16.39 -19.48 11.61
CA LYS A 110 -16.25 -20.91 11.91
C LYS A 110 -16.94 -21.34 13.21
N ARG A 111 -17.42 -20.40 14.03
CA ARG A 111 -18.15 -20.67 15.28
C ARG A 111 -19.64 -20.73 15.03
#